data_AF-A0A0R1U9I5-F1
#
_entry.id   AF-A0A0R1U9I5-F1
#
_cell.length_a   1.000
_cell.length_b   1.000
_cell.length_c   1.000
_cell.angle_alpha   90.00
_cell.angle_beta   90.00
_cell.angle_gamma   90.00
#
_symmetry.space_group_name_H-M   'P 1'
#
loop_
_entity.id
_entity.type
_entity.pdbx_description
1 polymer ?
#
loop_
_entity_poly.entity_id
_entity_poly.type
_entity_poly.pdbx_seq_one_letter_code
_entity_poly.pdbx_strand_id
1 'polypeptide(L)' 'MEIFTTQQQRQLLTVKGINRLTRNDLASEIGVSLPTMSKLINDPTPMAVQSSVYQRLEHWLNTNVTAKQV' A
#
# COMPACT_ATOMS: atom_id res chain seq x y z
N MET A 1 -1.65 -10.20 13.12
CA MET A 1 -2.57 -9.43 12.24
C MET A 1 -2.41 -8.00 12.66
N GLU A 2 -2.35 -7.08 11.70
CA GLU A 2 -2.15 -5.66 11.96
C GLU A 2 -3.28 -4.84 11.32
N ILE A 3 -3.45 -3.58 11.77
CA ILE A 3 -4.49 -2.69 11.26
C ILE A 3 -3.92 -1.81 10.15
N PHE A 4 -4.43 -1.99 8.93
CA PHE A 4 -4.21 -1.07 7.82
C PHE A 4 -5.16 0.13 7.95
N THR A 5 -4.60 1.32 8.10
CA THR A 5 -5.33 2.53 8.45
C THR A 5 -5.74 3.36 7.23
N THR A 6 -6.72 4.25 7.42
CA THR A 6 -7.13 5.23 6.41
C THR A 6 -5.99 6.15 5.98
N GLN A 7 -5.06 6.49 6.87
CA GLN A 7 -3.88 7.28 6.53
C GLN A 7 -2.96 6.52 5.59
N GLN A 8 -2.67 5.25 5.88
CA GLN A 8 -1.82 4.41 5.03
C GLN A 8 -2.47 4.17 3.66
N GLN A 9 -3.79 4.01 3.58
CA GLN A 9 -4.50 3.91 2.31
C GLN A 9 -4.39 5.20 1.49
N ARG A 10 -4.57 6.37 2.13
CA ARG A 10 -4.36 7.66 1.44
C ARG A 10 -2.93 7.80 0.92
N GLN A 11 -1.93 7.45 1.73
CA GLN A 11 -0.52 7.46 1.31
C GLN A 11 -0.27 6.53 0.12
N LEU A 12 -0.80 5.30 0.17
CA LEU A 12 -0.72 4.33 -0.92
C LEU A 12 -1.27 4.90 -2.23
N LEU A 13 -2.48 5.49 -2.18
CA LEU A 13 -3.14 6.07 -3.36
C LEU A 13 -2.38 7.29 -3.91
N THR A 14 -1.86 8.14 -3.02
CA THR A 14 -1.04 9.31 -3.40
C THR A 14 0.24 8.88 -4.09
N VAL A 15 1.02 7.98 -3.49
CA VAL A 15 2.28 7.50 -4.08
C VAL A 15 2.01 6.78 -5.41
N LYS A 16 0.98 5.93 -5.47
CA LYS A 16 0.52 5.29 -6.71
C LYS A 16 0.25 6.32 -7.80
N GLY A 17 -0.49 7.39 -7.47
CA GLY A 17 -0.83 8.46 -8.40
C GLY A 17 0.40 9.22 -8.91
N ILE A 18 1.29 9.63 -8.01
CA ILE A 18 2.51 10.36 -8.37
C ILE A 18 3.43 9.51 -9.25
N ASN A 19 3.59 8.22 -8.93
CA ASN A 19 4.45 7.30 -9.68
C ASN A 19 3.77 6.74 -10.93
N ARG A 20 2.52 7.11 -11.23
CA ARG A 20 1.72 6.57 -12.34
C ARG A 20 1.63 5.04 -12.36
N LEU A 21 1.66 4.41 -11.18
CA LEU A 21 1.63 2.96 -11.06
C LEU A 21 0.23 2.43 -11.37
N THR A 22 0.17 1.38 -12.19
CA THR A 22 -1.05 0.58 -12.31
C THR A 22 -1.26 -0.24 -11.04
N ARG A 23 -2.44 -0.87 -10.92
CA ARG A 23 -2.70 -1.79 -9.82
C ARG A 23 -1.75 -3.00 -9.86
N ASN A 24 -1.37 -3.45 -11.06
CA ASN A 24 -0.48 -4.59 -11.25
C ASN A 24 0.94 -4.24 -10.83
N ASP A 25 1.44 -3.08 -11.24
CA ASP A 25 2.78 -2.61 -10.85
C ASP A 25 2.88 -2.49 -9.34
N LEU A 26 1.88 -1.86 -8.72
CA LEU A 26 1.83 -1.68 -7.27
C LEU A 26 1.78 -3.02 -6.50
N ALA A 27 1.00 -3.99 -7.00
CA ALA A 27 0.96 -5.34 -6.42
C ALA A 27 2.32 -6.04 -6.53
N SER A 28 3.00 -5.90 -7.68
CA SER A 28 4.33 -6.46 -7.93
C SER A 28 5.39 -5.82 -7.03
N GLU A 29 5.41 -4.50 -6.91
CA GLU A 29 6.39 -3.78 -6.09
C GLU A 29 6.25 -4.07 -4.59
N ILE A 30 5.03 -4.14 -4.08
CA ILE A 30 4.77 -4.49 -2.67
C ILE A 30 4.94 -6.01 -2.45
N GLY A 31 4.88 -6.82 -3.51
CA GLY A 31 4.97 -8.27 -3.43
C GLY A 31 3.72 -8.89 -2.81
N VAL A 32 2.53 -8.48 -3.25
CA VAL A 32 1.25 -9.05 -2.82
C VAL A 32 0.40 -9.45 -4.02
N SER A 33 -0.61 -10.28 -3.79
CA SER A 33 -1.51 -10.70 -4.87
C SER A 33 -2.36 -9.53 -5.38
N LEU A 34 -2.76 -9.60 -6.64
CA LEU A 34 -3.69 -8.65 -7.28
C LEU A 34 -5.04 -8.52 -6.55
N PRO A 35 -5.67 -9.63 -6.08
CA PRO A 35 -6.83 -9.56 -5.21
C PRO A 35 -6.55 -8.82 -3.90
N THR A 36 -5.42 -9.08 -3.24
CA THR A 36 -5.02 -8.38 -2.02
C THR A 36 -4.85 -6.88 -2.27
N MET A 37 -4.17 -6.50 -3.35
CA MET A 37 -4.01 -5.10 -3.75
C MET A 37 -5.36 -4.43 -4.07
N SER A 38 -6.28 -5.16 -4.70
CA SER A 38 -7.62 -4.64 -4.97
C SER A 38 -8.38 -4.33 -3.68
N LYS A 39 -8.26 -5.16 -2.64
CA LYS A 39 -8.83 -4.88 -1.32
C LYS A 39 -8.17 -3.68 -0.66
N LEU A 40 -6.83 -3.62 -0.66
CA LEU A 40 -6.08 -2.49 -0.09
C LEU A 40 -6.46 -1.14 -0.70
N ILE A 41 -6.83 -1.11 -1.99
CA ILE A 41 -7.22 0.10 -2.71
C ILE A 41 -8.70 0.46 -2.51
N ASN A 42 -9.60 -0.53 -2.57
CA ASN A 42 -11.04 -0.28 -2.72
C ASN A 42 -11.85 -0.53 -1.44
N ASP A 43 -11.36 -1.37 -0.52
CA ASP A 43 -12.12 -1.72 0.68
C ASP A 43 -12.06 -0.57 1.70
N PRO A 44 -13.13 -0.35 2.48
CA PRO A 44 -13.13 0.66 3.54
C PRO A 44 -12.06 0.35 4.61
N THR A 45 -11.31 1.37 5.00
CA THR A 45 -10.38 1.31 6.14
C THR A 45 -10.97 2.00 7.38
N PRO A 46 -10.58 1.60 8.61
CA PRO A 46 -9.50 0.65 8.93
C PRO A 46 -9.90 -0.81 8.71
N MET A 47 -8.94 -1.64 8.29
CA MET A 47 -9.17 -3.09 8.11
C MET A 47 -7.99 -3.93 8.62
N ALA A 48 -8.29 -5.14 9.09
CA ALA A 48 -7.28 -6.09 9.52
C ALA A 48 -6.61 -6.75 8.31
N VAL A 49 -5.28 -6.79 8.33
CA VAL A 49 -4.46 -7.45 7.32
C VAL A 49 -3.50 -8.44 7.97
N GLN A 50 -3.04 -9.41 7.18
CA GLN A 50 -2.01 -10.34 7.65
C GLN A 50 -0.71 -9.56 7.93
N SER A 51 0.01 -9.93 8.99
CA SER A 51 1.22 -9.21 9.40
C SER A 51 2.29 -9.19 8.30
N SER A 52 2.40 -10.24 7.49
CA SER A 52 3.30 -10.29 6.33
C SER A 52 2.95 -9.27 5.25
N VAL A 53 1.65 -9.07 4.97
CA VAL A 53 1.17 -8.04 4.04
C VAL A 53 1.41 -6.65 4.61
N TYR A 54 1.14 -6.46 5.90
CA TYR A 54 1.37 -5.19 6.59
C TYR A 54 2.84 -4.76 6.52
N GLN A 55 3.77 -5.65 6.89
CA GLN A 55 5.21 -5.34 6.88
C GLN A 55 5.72 -4.96 5.49
N ARG A 56 5.27 -5.68 4.44
CA ARG A 56 5.64 -5.37 3.05
C ARG A 56 5.13 -4.01 2.61
N LEU A 57 3.86 -3.73 2.91
CA LEU A 57 3.22 -2.46 2.61
C LEU A 57 3.90 -1.30 3.36
N GLU A 58 4.12 -1.44 4.66
CA GLU A 58 4.75 -0.42 5.50
C GLU A 58 6.17 -0.12 5.03
N HIS A 59 6.96 -1.16 4.76
CA HIS A 59 8.29 -1.00 4.19
C HIS A 59 8.24 -0.21 2.87
N TRP A 60 7.38 -0.61 1.93
CA TRP A 60 7.25 0.08 0.64
C TRP A 60 6.79 1.54 0.78
N LEU A 61 5.83 1.80 1.69
CA LEU A 61 5.36 3.16 1.98
C LEU A 61 6.49 4.02 2.55
N ASN A 62 7.27 3.50 3.51
CA ASN A 62 8.40 4.23 4.08
C ASN A 62 9.47 4.53 3.02
N THR A 63 9.79 3.59 2.14
CA THR A 63 10.73 3.84 1.03
C THR A 63 10.24 4.95 0.09
N ASN A 64 8.96 4.97 -0.26
CA ASN A 64 8.44 5.88 -1.28
C ASN A 64 7.94 7.24 -0.74
N VAL A 65 7.57 7.31 0.55
CA VAL A 65 7.18 8.57 1.21
C VAL A 65 8.43 9.35 1.62
N THR A 66 9.45 8.68 2.16
CA THR A 66 10.69 9.34 2.61
C THR A 66 11.56 9.82 1.44
N ALA A 67 11.59 9.08 0.31
CA ALA A 67 12.37 9.46 -0.87
C ALA A 67 11.91 10.75 -1.57
N LYS A 68 10.81 11.38 -1.15
CA LYS A 68 10.25 12.59 -1.77
C LYS A 68 10.22 13.82 -0.86
N GLN A 69 10.82 13.72 0.33
CA GLN A 69 11.00 14.86 1.24
C GLN A 69 12.43 15.44 1.21
N VAL A 70 13.24 15.08 0.22
CA VAL A 70 14.60 15.61 -0.01
C VAL A 70 14.68 16.26 -1.38
#